data_AF-A0A3D5ZMN3-F1
#
_entry.id   AF-A0A3D5ZMN3-F1
#
_cell.length_a   1.000
_cell.length_b   1.000
_cell.length_c   1.000
_cell.angle_alpha   90.00
_cell.angle_beta   90.00
_cell.angle_gamma   90.00
#
_symmetry.space_group_name_H-M   'P 1'
#
loop_
_entity.id
_entity.type
_entity.pdbx_description
1 polymer ?
#
loop_
_entity_poly.entity_id
_entity_poly.type
_entity_poly.pdbx_seq_one_letter_code
_entity_poly.pdbx_strand_id
1 'polypeptide(L)'
;MLNKKRGFTLLELTIVMAVTAIMAAGIVTFCVTVKGISDSTKAETGVFNDVASIRAAVSDWISFFDTEDYTLNVGEEIVGEDGNVTTLYNRIVAVRKSDSARFVLRVEVDENKNYSLVCPYPSGNEQTDNGEVSVPLNGIQMIAFAETVGENSYIDKDGQQVAVDAGASGFTNGRRVFSCTVQSVVNNSRGGIKTVENTFVVATRRETR
;
A
#
# COMPACT_ATOMS: atom_id res chain seq x y z
N MET A 1 -61.65 0.13 46.71
CA MET A 1 -60.49 0.20 45.80
C MET A 1 -60.96 -0.18 44.38
N LEU A 2 -61.30 0.81 43.54
CA LEU A 2 -61.67 0.53 42.15
C LEU A 2 -60.39 0.37 41.31
N ASN A 3 -60.08 -0.86 40.90
CA ASN A 3 -59.09 -1.13 39.86
C ASN A 3 -59.64 -0.62 38.52
N LYS A 4 -59.26 0.60 38.14
CA LYS A 4 -59.56 1.20 36.84
C LYS A 4 -58.73 0.49 35.76
N LYS A 5 -59.22 -0.64 35.25
CA LYS A 5 -58.67 -1.28 34.05
C LYS A 5 -58.89 -0.33 32.87
N ARG A 6 -57.85 0.42 32.47
CA ARG A 6 -57.88 1.24 31.25
C ARG A 6 -57.94 0.30 30.07
N GLY A 7 -59.01 0.37 29.28
CA GLY A 7 -59.12 -0.39 28.03
C GLY A 7 -58.09 0.13 27.03
N PHE A 8 -57.19 -0.73 26.59
CA PHE A 8 -56.28 -0.44 25.49
C PHE A 8 -57.10 -0.28 24.21
N THR A 9 -57.04 0.89 23.59
CA THR A 9 -57.73 1.12 22.33
C THR A 9 -56.90 0.57 21.16
N LEU A 10 -57.54 -0.01 20.15
CA LEU A 10 -56.86 -0.59 18.98
C LEU A 10 -55.99 0.45 18.25
N LEU A 11 -56.36 1.73 18.36
CA LEU A 11 -55.62 2.89 17.86
C LEU A 11 -54.30 3.13 18.60
N GLU A 12 -54.26 2.93 19.91
CA GLU A 12 -53.04 3.07 20.71
C GLU A 12 -52.02 1.97 20.34
N LEU A 13 -52.50 0.76 20.10
CA LEU A 13 -51.67 -0.37 19.68
C LEU A 13 -51.10 -0.19 18.26
N THR A 14 -51.88 0.32 17.31
CA THR A 14 -51.40 0.59 15.95
C THR A 14 -50.39 1.73 15.91
N ILE A 15 -50.57 2.79 16.71
CA ILE A 15 -49.59 3.88 16.82
C ILE A 15 -48.27 3.34 17.38
N VAL A 16 -48.32 2.55 18.46
CA VAL A 16 -47.10 1.97 19.06
C VAL A 16 -46.38 1.08 18.04
N MET A 17 -47.10 0.19 17.35
CA MET A 17 -46.51 -0.66 16.32
C MET A 17 -45.86 0.14 15.19
N ALA A 18 -46.55 1.16 14.67
CA ALA A 18 -46.02 2.01 13.61
C ALA A 18 -44.75 2.75 14.05
N VAL A 19 -44.76 3.33 15.26
CA VAL A 19 -43.61 4.03 15.81
C VAL A 19 -42.43 3.08 16.05
N THR A 20 -42.66 1.88 16.61
CA THR A 20 -41.59 0.87 16.77
C THR A 20 -41.05 0.38 15.44
N ALA A 21 -41.88 0.22 14.41
CA ALA A 21 -41.44 -0.21 13.09
C ALA A 21 -40.55 0.85 12.42
N ILE A 22 -40.93 2.13 12.49
CA ILE A 22 -40.14 3.24 11.96
C ILE A 22 -38.81 3.34 12.71
N MET A 23 -38.82 3.28 14.05
CA MET A 23 -37.59 3.32 14.85
C MET A 23 -36.68 2.12 14.55
N ALA A 24 -37.22 0.90 14.47
CA ALA A 24 -36.44 -0.28 14.17
C ALA A 24 -35.79 -0.20 12.78
N ALA A 25 -36.54 0.23 11.75
CA ALA A 25 -36.00 0.44 10.40
C ALA A 25 -34.90 1.52 10.38
N GLY A 26 -35.10 2.62 11.11
CA GLY A 26 -34.12 3.68 11.27
C GLY A 26 -32.83 3.20 11.94
N ILE A 27 -32.94 2.45 13.04
CA ILE A 27 -31.80 1.89 13.77
C ILE A 27 -31.02 0.91 12.90
N VAL A 28 -31.70 -0.02 12.21
CA VAL A 28 -31.02 -0.98 11.32
C VAL A 28 -30.29 -0.27 10.19
N THR A 29 -30.91 0.71 9.56
CA THR A 29 -30.30 1.52 8.48
C THR A 29 -29.07 2.27 8.98
N PHE A 30 -29.18 2.88 10.17
CA PHE A 30 -28.07 3.58 10.81
C PHE A 30 -26.93 2.63 11.17
N CYS A 31 -27.20 1.46 11.76
CA CYS A 31 -26.19 0.46 12.08
C CYS A 31 -25.43 -0.03 10.84
N VAL A 32 -26.14 -0.31 9.74
CA VAL A 32 -25.51 -0.72 8.47
C VAL A 32 -24.65 0.41 7.90
N THR A 33 -25.12 1.65 7.97
CA THR A 33 -24.37 2.82 7.48
C THR A 33 -23.12 3.07 8.31
N VAL A 34 -23.23 3.04 9.64
CA VAL A 34 -22.08 3.20 10.55
C VAL A 34 -21.07 2.06 10.36
N LYS A 35 -21.54 0.82 10.17
CA LYS A 35 -20.66 -0.30 9.84
C LYS A 35 -19.93 -0.08 8.52
N GLY A 36 -20.65 0.32 7.47
CA GLY A 36 -20.06 0.63 6.17
C GLY A 36 -19.00 1.74 6.22
N ILE A 37 -19.27 2.81 6.99
CA ILE A 37 -18.29 3.88 7.24
C ILE A 37 -17.09 3.33 8.01
N SER A 38 -17.32 2.58 9.10
CA SER A 38 -16.25 2.03 9.93
C SER A 38 -15.33 1.08 9.16
N ASP A 39 -15.91 0.17 8.36
CA ASP A 39 -15.16 -0.77 7.55
C ASP A 39 -14.38 -0.06 6.44
N SER A 40 -14.96 0.98 5.82
CA SER A 40 -14.29 1.82 4.82
C SER A 40 -13.12 2.60 5.42
N THR A 41 -13.29 3.23 6.59
CA THR A 41 -12.21 3.95 7.29
C THR A 41 -11.08 3.02 7.72
N LYS A 42 -11.40 1.80 8.17
CA LYS A 42 -10.37 0.79 8.50
C LYS A 42 -9.57 0.38 7.27
N ALA A 43 -10.24 0.18 6.14
CA ALA A 43 -9.55 -0.15 4.89
C ALA A 43 -8.64 0.99 4.41
N GLU A 44 -9.10 2.25 4.46
CA GLU A 44 -8.29 3.42 4.10
C GLU A 44 -7.08 3.59 5.04
N THR A 45 -7.28 3.42 6.36
CA THR A 45 -6.18 3.50 7.34
C THR A 45 -5.16 2.38 7.14
N GLY A 46 -5.63 1.17 6.81
CA GLY A 46 -4.77 0.04 6.48
C GLY A 46 -3.88 0.33 5.28
N VAL A 47 -4.49 0.81 4.18
CA VAL A 47 -3.75 1.19 2.96
C VAL A 47 -2.69 2.26 3.25
N PHE A 48 -2.99 3.26 4.07
CA PHE A 48 -2.00 4.29 4.43
C PHE A 48 -0.80 3.71 5.19
N ASN A 49 -1.06 2.84 6.17
CA ASN A 49 0.00 2.17 6.94
C ASN A 49 0.83 1.23 6.05
N ASP A 50 0.20 0.55 5.10
CA ASP A 50 0.90 -0.32 4.16
C ASP A 50 1.78 0.49 3.21
N VAL A 51 1.30 1.63 2.68
CA VAL A 51 2.11 2.54 1.86
C VAL A 51 3.32 3.06 2.65
N ALA A 52 3.14 3.42 3.92
CA ALA A 52 4.24 3.83 4.78
C ALA A 52 5.25 2.70 5.01
N SER A 53 4.77 1.47 5.21
CA SER A 53 5.61 0.28 5.42
C SER A 53 6.40 -0.10 4.16
N ILE A 54 5.76 -0.06 2.98
CA ILE A 54 6.42 -0.23 1.68
C ILE A 54 7.50 0.85 1.53
N ARG A 55 7.16 2.11 1.79
CA ARG A 55 8.12 3.21 1.66
C ARG A 55 9.36 3.00 2.52
N ALA A 56 9.18 2.58 3.77
CA ALA A 56 10.29 2.27 4.68
C ALA A 56 11.13 1.10 4.14
N ALA A 57 10.50 -0.01 3.78
CA ALA A 57 11.19 -1.19 3.28
C ALA A 57 11.96 -0.94 1.97
N VAL A 58 11.36 -0.23 1.02
CA VAL A 58 12.02 0.17 -0.23
C VAL A 58 13.20 1.10 0.05
N SER A 59 13.05 2.07 0.96
CA SER A 59 14.13 2.98 1.34
C SER A 59 15.30 2.25 1.99
N ASP A 60 15.04 1.33 2.91
CA ASP A 60 16.08 0.54 3.57
C ASP A 60 16.79 -0.39 2.60
N TRP A 61 16.03 -1.03 1.69
CA TRP A 61 16.57 -1.89 0.65
C TRP A 61 17.46 -1.12 -0.32
N ILE A 62 16.99 0.02 -0.85
CA ILE A 62 17.80 0.89 -1.73
C ILE A 62 19.06 1.35 -0.99
N SER A 63 18.94 1.74 0.28
CA SER A 63 20.08 2.18 1.08
C SER A 63 21.12 1.09 1.30
N PHE A 64 20.72 -0.18 1.39
CA PHE A 64 21.66 -1.29 1.55
C PHE A 64 22.48 -1.50 0.27
N PHE A 65 21.83 -1.44 -0.89
CA PHE A 65 22.47 -1.62 -2.19
C PHE A 65 23.11 -0.35 -2.77
N ASP A 66 22.98 0.78 -2.08
CA ASP A 66 23.62 2.05 -2.42
C ASP A 66 25.12 2.06 -2.02
N THR A 67 25.85 1.10 -2.58
CA THR A 67 27.29 0.90 -2.37
C THR A 67 27.98 0.75 -3.73
N GLU A 68 29.31 0.90 -3.75
CA GLU A 68 30.10 0.81 -4.98
C GLU A 68 30.04 -0.57 -5.64
N ASP A 69 29.73 -1.62 -4.88
CA ASP A 69 29.73 -3.01 -5.33
C ASP A 69 28.49 -3.39 -6.14
N TYR A 70 27.46 -2.54 -6.13
CA TYR A 70 26.19 -2.81 -6.78
C TYR A 70 25.82 -1.71 -7.77
N THR A 71 24.96 -2.07 -8.71
CA THR A 71 24.29 -1.13 -9.60
C THR A 71 22.79 -1.32 -9.45
N LEU A 72 22.08 -0.23 -9.16
CA LEU A 72 20.62 -0.21 -9.11
C LEU A 72 20.08 0.06 -10.51
N ASN A 73 19.06 -0.64 -10.96
CA ASN A 73 18.42 -0.40 -12.25
C ASN A 73 16.91 -0.57 -12.10
N VAL A 74 16.14 0.18 -12.87
CA VAL A 74 14.72 -0.12 -13.05
C VAL A 74 14.59 -0.95 -14.32
N GLY A 75 14.01 -2.14 -14.21
CA GLY A 75 13.85 -3.04 -15.34
C GLY A 75 12.50 -3.75 -15.30
N GLU A 76 12.02 -4.14 -16.47
CA GLU A 76 10.86 -5.02 -16.61
C GLU A 76 11.26 -6.45 -16.22
N GLU A 77 10.48 -7.06 -15.34
CA GLU A 77 10.58 -8.49 -15.07
C GLU A 77 9.29 -9.16 -15.54
N ILE A 78 9.44 -10.20 -16.37
CA ILE A 78 8.33 -11.07 -16.76
C ILE A 78 8.07 -12.00 -15.58
N VAL A 79 7.02 -11.74 -14.81
CA VAL A 79 6.57 -12.68 -13.78
C VAL A 79 5.57 -13.64 -14.41
N GLY A 80 5.98 -14.89 -14.57
CA GLY A 80 5.09 -16.00 -14.92
C GLY A 80 5.84 -17.32 -14.96
N GLU A 81 5.48 -18.26 -14.09
CA GLU A 81 5.92 -19.67 -14.19
C GLU A 81 5.31 -20.38 -15.42
N ASP A 82 4.25 -19.82 -16.03
CA ASP A 82 3.46 -20.50 -17.08
C ASP A 82 3.44 -19.79 -18.45
N GLY A 83 4.32 -18.82 -18.71
CA GLY A 83 4.34 -18.10 -19.99
C GLY A 83 3.12 -17.20 -20.26
N ASN A 84 2.16 -17.14 -19.34
CA ASN A 84 1.15 -16.08 -19.31
C ASN A 84 1.74 -14.85 -18.64
N VAL A 85 2.03 -13.83 -19.45
CA VAL A 85 2.47 -12.51 -18.99
C VAL A 85 1.32 -11.84 -18.24
N THR A 86 1.32 -11.95 -16.91
CA THR A 86 0.44 -11.14 -16.05
C THR A 86 1.17 -9.87 -15.66
N THR A 87 1.08 -8.89 -16.55
CA THR A 87 1.46 -7.48 -16.39
C THR A 87 2.94 -7.19 -16.09
N LEU A 88 3.62 -6.61 -17.08
CA LEU A 88 4.97 -6.07 -16.93
C LEU A 88 4.91 -4.87 -15.98
N TYR A 89 5.37 -5.04 -14.75
CA TYR A 89 5.63 -3.93 -13.86
C TYR A 89 7.13 -3.71 -13.75
N ASN A 90 7.53 -2.45 -13.92
CA ASN A 90 8.89 -2.03 -13.68
C ASN A 90 9.27 -2.27 -12.22
N ARG A 91 10.40 -2.94 -12.00
CA ARG A 91 10.95 -3.30 -10.69
C ARG A 91 12.34 -2.72 -10.50
N ILE A 92 12.71 -2.46 -9.25
CA ILE A 92 14.10 -2.10 -8.92
C ILE A 92 14.91 -3.38 -8.77
N VAL A 93 16.03 -3.43 -9.47
CA VAL A 93 16.98 -4.53 -9.51
C VAL A 93 18.33 -4.02 -9.04
N ALA A 94 18.88 -4.63 -8.00
CA ALA A 94 20.27 -4.46 -7.62
C ALA A 94 21.11 -5.56 -8.26
N VAL A 95 22.17 -5.19 -8.98
CA VAL A 95 23.09 -6.12 -9.66
C VAL A 95 24.48 -5.95 -9.06
N ARG A 96 25.02 -7.02 -8.50
CA ARG A 96 26.37 -7.06 -7.94
C ARG A 96 27.41 -7.04 -9.07
N LYS A 97 28.40 -6.16 -9.01
CA LYS A 97 29.40 -5.98 -10.07
C LYS A 97 30.38 -7.15 -10.19
N SER A 98 30.66 -7.87 -9.09
CA SER A 98 31.67 -8.92 -9.08
C SER A 98 31.23 -10.18 -9.85
N ASP A 99 29.95 -10.53 -9.80
CA ASP A 99 29.44 -11.79 -10.36
C ASP A 99 28.07 -11.67 -11.03
N SER A 100 27.56 -10.44 -11.20
CA SER A 100 26.25 -10.15 -11.78
C SER A 100 25.06 -10.77 -11.02
N ALA A 101 25.22 -11.12 -9.73
CA ALA A 101 24.11 -11.56 -8.91
C ALA A 101 23.01 -10.50 -8.83
N ARG A 102 21.74 -10.91 -8.99
CA ARG A 102 20.58 -10.01 -9.10
C ARG A 102 19.68 -10.15 -7.87
N PHE A 103 19.29 -9.03 -7.30
CA PHE A 103 18.33 -8.92 -6.21
C PHE A 103 17.20 -8.02 -6.68
N VAL A 104 15.97 -8.54 -6.74
CA VAL A 104 14.83 -7.86 -7.35
C VAL A 104 13.75 -7.60 -6.30
N LEU A 105 13.37 -6.34 -6.12
CA LEU A 105 12.17 -6.00 -5.35
C LEU A 105 10.94 -6.53 -6.08
N ARG A 106 10.18 -7.42 -5.41
CA ARG A 106 9.05 -8.12 -6.03
C ARG A 106 7.83 -8.14 -5.14
N VAL A 107 6.66 -8.20 -5.77
CA VAL A 107 5.41 -8.52 -5.06
C VAL A 107 5.12 -10.00 -5.28
N GLU A 108 4.95 -10.72 -4.20
CA GLU A 108 4.52 -12.12 -4.19
C GLU A 108 3.07 -12.22 -3.69
N VAL A 109 2.39 -13.27 -4.15
CA VAL A 109 1.03 -13.60 -3.75
C VAL A 109 1.05 -15.02 -3.24
N ASP A 110 0.62 -15.23 -1.99
CA ASP A 110 0.53 -16.57 -1.41
C ASP A 110 -0.72 -17.32 -1.91
N GLU A 111 -0.84 -18.61 -1.54
CA GLU A 111 -2.00 -19.43 -1.89
C GLU A 111 -3.34 -18.87 -1.38
N ASN A 112 -3.30 -18.05 -0.33
CA ASN A 112 -4.46 -17.39 0.28
C ASN A 112 -4.77 -16.03 -0.35
N LYS A 113 -4.06 -15.63 -1.42
CA LYS A 113 -4.14 -14.32 -2.08
C LYS A 113 -3.74 -13.15 -1.18
N ASN A 114 -2.89 -13.39 -0.19
CA ASN A 114 -2.22 -12.33 0.54
C ASN A 114 -1.04 -11.84 -0.28
N TYR A 115 -0.94 -10.53 -0.42
CA TYR A 115 0.14 -9.88 -1.16
C TYR A 115 1.27 -9.54 -0.18
N SER A 116 2.52 -9.70 -0.60
CA SER A 116 3.68 -9.27 0.18
C SER A 116 4.72 -8.62 -0.72
N LEU A 117 5.31 -7.51 -0.27
CA LEU A 117 6.53 -6.97 -0.86
C LEU A 117 7.72 -7.78 -0.33
N VAL A 118 8.46 -8.41 -1.22
CA VAL A 118 9.67 -9.17 -0.91
C VAL A 118 10.90 -8.37 -1.32
N CYS A 119 11.77 -8.17 -0.34
CA CYS A 119 13.02 -7.41 -0.41
C CYS A 119 14.18 -8.40 -0.26
N PRO A 120 14.76 -8.92 -1.35
CA PRO A 120 15.84 -9.89 -1.28
C PRO A 120 17.20 -9.23 -1.02
N TYR A 121 18.06 -9.93 -0.29
CA TYR A 121 19.40 -9.52 0.10
C TYR A 121 20.42 -10.65 -0.12
N PRO A 122 21.73 -10.34 -0.15
CA PRO A 122 22.77 -11.36 -0.20
C PRO A 122 22.73 -12.25 1.05
N SER A 123 22.95 -13.55 0.87
CA SER A 123 23.04 -14.53 1.95
C SER A 123 24.08 -14.13 2.99
N GLY A 124 23.72 -14.20 4.28
CA GLY A 124 24.62 -13.87 5.39
C GLY A 124 24.69 -12.39 5.75
N ASN A 125 23.69 -11.59 5.36
CA ASN A 125 23.56 -10.21 5.84
C ASN A 125 22.94 -10.16 7.24
N GLU A 126 23.22 -9.10 8.00
CA GLU A 126 22.62 -8.91 9.35
C GLU A 126 21.12 -8.53 9.29
N GLN A 127 20.63 -8.18 8.10
CA GLN A 127 19.24 -7.75 7.91
C GLN A 127 18.26 -8.93 7.90
N THR A 128 18.71 -10.14 7.55
CA THR A 128 17.84 -11.31 7.36
C THR A 128 18.55 -12.63 7.65
N ASP A 129 17.88 -13.55 8.33
CA ASP A 129 18.39 -14.93 8.49
C ASP A 129 18.27 -15.75 7.19
N ASN A 130 17.27 -15.43 6.36
CA ASN A 130 16.90 -16.23 5.18
C ASN A 130 17.22 -15.54 3.84
N GLY A 131 17.91 -14.40 3.85
CA GLY A 131 18.22 -13.63 2.66
C GLY A 131 17.08 -12.74 2.15
N GLU A 132 15.90 -12.69 2.79
CA GLU A 132 14.76 -11.87 2.32
C GLU A 132 13.97 -11.25 3.48
N VAL A 133 13.50 -10.02 3.30
CA VAL A 133 12.50 -9.38 4.16
C VAL A 133 11.17 -9.34 3.41
N SER A 134 10.10 -9.84 4.03
CA SER A 134 8.75 -9.79 3.46
C SER A 134 7.85 -8.86 4.26
N VAL A 135 7.25 -7.87 3.60
CA VAL A 135 6.28 -6.94 4.19
C VAL A 135 4.88 -7.34 3.73
N PRO A 136 3.97 -7.74 4.63
CA PRO A 136 2.60 -8.08 4.26
C PRO A 136 1.84 -6.83 3.80
N LEU A 137 1.00 -6.98 2.77
CA LEU A 137 0.23 -5.91 2.16
C LEU A 137 -1.28 -6.22 2.26
N ASN A 138 -2.06 -5.26 2.77
CA ASN A 138 -3.50 -5.37 2.92
C ASN A 138 -4.21 -4.45 1.92
N GLY A 139 -4.72 -5.03 0.82
CA GLY A 139 -5.50 -4.29 -0.17
C GLY A 139 -4.67 -3.56 -1.23
N ILE A 140 -3.35 -3.73 -1.23
CA ILE A 140 -2.46 -3.33 -2.33
C ILE A 140 -2.38 -4.47 -3.33
N GLN A 141 -2.60 -4.15 -4.60
CA GLN A 141 -2.62 -5.15 -5.68
C GLN A 141 -1.43 -5.01 -6.63
N MET A 142 -0.76 -3.85 -6.63
CA MET A 142 0.33 -3.57 -7.54
C MET A 142 1.30 -2.56 -6.92
N ILE A 143 2.59 -2.79 -7.17
CA ILE A 143 3.68 -1.86 -6.92
C ILE A 143 4.48 -1.78 -8.21
N ALA A 144 4.66 -0.56 -8.73
CA ALA A 144 5.46 -0.30 -9.92
C ALA A 144 6.48 0.80 -9.63
N PHE A 145 7.66 0.67 -10.21
CA PHE A 145 8.76 1.60 -10.01
C PHE A 145 9.09 2.35 -11.30
N ALA A 146 9.59 3.57 -11.22
CA ALA A 146 10.18 4.26 -12.35
C ALA A 146 11.38 5.08 -11.89
N GLU A 147 12.36 5.23 -12.77
CA GLU A 147 13.42 6.21 -12.54
C GLU A 147 12.83 7.60 -12.83
N THR A 148 12.95 8.51 -11.87
CA THR A 148 12.28 9.80 -11.95
C THR A 148 13.15 10.81 -12.68
N VAL A 149 12.57 11.51 -13.67
CA VAL A 149 13.18 12.66 -14.36
C VAL A 149 12.20 13.83 -14.27
N GLY A 150 12.54 14.94 -13.60
CA GLY A 150 11.68 16.13 -13.47
C GLY A 150 11.48 16.66 -12.04
N GLU A 151 10.60 17.65 -11.86
CA GLU A 151 10.25 18.25 -10.55
C GLU A 151 9.42 17.28 -9.69
N ASN A 152 10.03 16.75 -8.63
CA ASN A 152 9.38 15.89 -7.63
C ASN A 152 9.86 16.26 -6.22
N SER A 153 9.45 15.53 -5.17
CA SER A 153 10.09 15.70 -3.84
C SER A 153 10.17 14.36 -3.13
N TYR A 154 11.26 14.13 -2.39
CA TYR A 154 11.44 12.96 -1.54
C TYR A 154 11.66 13.38 -0.09
N ILE A 155 11.43 12.46 0.84
CA ILE A 155 11.77 12.66 2.25
C ILE A 155 13.16 12.09 2.47
N ASP A 156 14.09 12.91 2.95
CA ASP A 156 15.45 12.47 3.23
C ASP A 156 15.57 11.73 4.57
N LYS A 157 16.79 11.29 4.89
CA LYS A 157 17.12 10.55 6.13
C LYS A 157 16.80 11.33 7.42
N ASP A 158 16.72 12.65 7.34
CA ASP A 158 16.48 13.56 8.45
C ASP A 158 14.99 13.94 8.54
N GLY A 159 14.14 13.29 7.72
CA GLY A 159 12.70 13.51 7.66
C GLY A 159 12.31 14.79 6.93
N GLN A 160 13.24 15.44 6.24
CA GLN A 160 12.98 16.68 5.52
C GLN A 160 12.51 16.42 4.09
N GLN A 161 11.54 17.21 3.64
CA GLN A 161 11.09 17.19 2.26
C GLN A 161 12.09 17.96 1.39
N VAL A 162 12.75 17.23 0.49
CA VAL A 162 13.74 17.76 -0.45
C VAL A 162 13.12 17.80 -1.84
N ALA A 163 13.12 18.99 -2.45
CA ALA A 163 12.70 19.17 -3.84
C ALA A 163 13.72 18.52 -4.80
N VAL A 164 13.19 17.87 -5.83
CA VAL A 164 13.92 17.24 -6.92
C VAL A 164 14.03 18.28 -8.02
N ASP A 165 15.19 18.91 -8.15
CA ASP A 165 15.50 19.76 -9.29
C ASP A 165 15.53 18.91 -10.57
N ALA A 166 14.86 19.39 -11.61
CA ALA A 166 14.71 18.71 -12.90
C ALA A 166 16.05 18.60 -13.65
N GLY A 167 16.90 17.66 -13.22
CA GLY A 167 18.07 17.21 -13.97
C GLY A 167 17.66 16.26 -15.11
N ALA A 168 18.37 16.30 -16.23
CA ALA A 168 18.06 15.58 -17.48
C ALA A 168 18.24 14.05 -17.42
N SER A 169 18.49 13.47 -16.26
CA SER A 169 18.68 12.04 -16.05
C SER A 169 18.42 11.80 -14.57
N GLY A 170 17.50 10.91 -14.20
CA GLY A 170 17.38 10.09 -12.96
C GLY A 170 17.93 10.56 -11.59
N PHE A 171 18.45 11.77 -11.48
CA PHE A 171 19.43 12.22 -10.52
C PHE A 171 19.05 13.61 -10.03
N THR A 172 19.09 13.79 -8.71
CA THR A 172 18.85 15.06 -8.03
C THR A 172 19.94 15.24 -7.00
N ASN A 173 20.65 16.38 -7.05
CA ASN A 173 21.79 16.64 -6.16
C ASN A 173 22.80 15.49 -6.16
N GLY A 174 23.06 14.88 -7.33
CA GLY A 174 23.94 13.73 -7.49
C GLY A 174 23.37 12.38 -7.03
N ARG A 175 22.17 12.32 -6.44
CA ARG A 175 21.54 11.07 -5.97
C ARG A 175 20.55 10.53 -6.96
N ARG A 176 20.45 9.22 -7.09
CA ARG A 176 19.43 8.59 -7.94
C ARG A 176 18.08 8.58 -7.25
N VAL A 177 17.03 8.88 -8.02
CA VAL A 177 15.68 9.05 -7.52
C VAL A 177 14.72 8.08 -8.21
N PHE A 178 14.03 7.28 -7.41
CA PHE A 178 13.06 6.29 -7.84
C PHE A 178 11.66 6.70 -7.38
N SER A 179 10.70 6.71 -8.30
CA SER A 179 9.29 6.80 -7.95
C SER A 179 8.73 5.39 -7.78
N CYS A 180 7.87 5.23 -6.78
CA CYS A 180 7.16 4.01 -6.47
C CYS A 180 5.66 4.35 -6.48
N THR A 181 4.93 3.76 -7.41
CA THR A 181 3.47 3.87 -7.51
C THR A 181 2.84 2.60 -6.97
N VAL A 182 1.99 2.79 -5.97
CA VAL A 182 1.25 1.73 -5.30
C VAL A 182 -0.22 1.86 -5.65
N GLN A 183 -0.80 0.80 -6.20
CA GLN A 183 -2.22 0.76 -6.51
C GLN A 183 -2.95 -0.10 -5.47
N SER A 184 -3.95 0.49 -4.84
CA SER A 184 -4.75 -0.14 -3.77
C SER A 184 -6.22 -0.18 -4.17
N VAL A 185 -6.93 -1.19 -3.70
CA VAL A 185 -8.36 -1.33 -3.90
C VAL A 185 -9.07 -1.17 -2.57
N VAL A 186 -9.93 -0.15 -2.50
CA VAL A 186 -10.62 0.25 -1.28
C VAL A 186 -12.13 0.16 -1.49
N ASN A 187 -12.83 -0.39 -0.51
CA ASN A 187 -14.29 -0.40 -0.52
C ASN A 187 -14.81 0.99 -0.14
N ASN A 188 -15.64 1.57 -1.00
CA ASN A 188 -16.32 2.82 -0.69
C ASN A 188 -17.45 2.58 0.33
N SER A 189 -17.87 3.64 1.02
CA SER A 189 -18.92 3.63 2.04
C SER A 189 -20.31 3.21 1.53
N ARG A 190 -20.49 3.02 0.22
CA ARG A 190 -21.73 2.58 -0.45
C ARG A 190 -21.60 1.17 -1.05
N GLY A 191 -20.55 0.41 -0.72
CA GLY A 191 -20.33 -0.96 -1.19
C GLY A 191 -19.79 -1.09 -2.62
N GLY A 192 -19.37 0.02 -3.24
CA GLY A 192 -18.65 0.01 -4.51
C GLY A 192 -17.13 -0.08 -4.32
N ILE A 193 -16.43 -0.58 -5.32
CA ILE A 193 -14.97 -0.72 -5.31
C ILE A 193 -14.35 0.55 -5.90
N LYS A 194 -13.36 1.12 -5.23
CA LYS A 194 -12.56 2.25 -5.73
C LYS A 194 -11.09 1.85 -5.77
N THR A 195 -10.45 2.08 -6.92
CA THR A 195 -9.00 1.99 -7.04
C THR A 195 -8.38 3.33 -6.66
N VAL A 196 -7.35 3.30 -5.82
CA VAL A 196 -6.59 4.46 -5.36
C VAL A 196 -5.12 4.24 -5.70
N GLU A 197 -4.51 5.23 -6.32
CA GLU A 197 -3.08 5.22 -6.64
C GLU A 197 -2.35 6.20 -5.72
N ASN A 198 -1.29 5.72 -5.07
CA ASN A 198 -0.40 6.52 -4.26
C ASN A 198 1.01 6.42 -4.83
N THR A 199 1.58 7.55 -5.23
CA THR A 199 2.97 7.62 -5.68
C THR A 199 3.81 8.30 -4.61
N PHE A 200 4.93 7.68 -4.25
CA PHE A 200 5.95 8.28 -3.41
C PHE A 200 7.31 8.14 -4.06
N VAL A 201 8.26 8.93 -3.58
CA VAL A 201 9.62 8.99 -4.13
C VAL A 201 10.63 8.61 -3.04
N VAL A 202 11.65 7.86 -3.47
CA VAL A 202 12.78 7.38 -2.67
C VAL A 202 14.08 7.71 -3.40
N ALA A 203 15.11 8.11 -2.67
CA ALA A 203 16.40 8.46 -3.24
C ALA A 203 17.54 7.64 -2.63
N THR A 204 18.63 7.45 -3.38
CA THR A 204 19.89 6.92 -2.84
C THR A 204 20.48 7.89 -1.82
N ARG A 205 21.26 7.39 -0.86
CA ARG A 205 21.96 8.22 0.14
C ARG A 205 23.23 8.83 -0.44
N ARG A 206 23.92 8.11 -1.31
CA ARG A 206 25.19 8.49 -1.90
C ARG A 206 24.97 9.37 -3.13
N GLU A 207 25.79 10.41 -3.23
CA GLU A 207 25.93 11.18 -4.47
C GLU A 207 26.77 10.36 -5.46
N THR A 208 26.09 9.78 -6.43
CA THR A 208 26.69 9.21 -7.63
C THR A 208 27.12 10.35 -8.56
N ARG A 209 28.42 10.61 -8.59
CA ARG A 209 29.06 11.65 -9.38
C ARG A 209 29.44 11.17 -10.78
#